data_AF-A0A2V6FT92-F1
#
_entry.id   AF-A0A2V6FT92-F1
#
_cell.length_a   1.000
_cell.length_b   1.000
_cell.length_c   1.000
_cell.angle_alpha   90.00
_cell.angle_beta   90.00
_cell.angle_gamma   90.00
#
_symmetry.space_group_name_H-M   'P 1'
#
loop_
_entity.id
_entity.type
_entity.pdbx_description
1 polymer ?
#
loop_
_entity_poly.entity_id
_entity_poly.type
_entity_poly.pdbx_seq_one_letter_code
_entity_poly.pdbx_strand_id
1 'polypeptide(L)'
;MCAAVLFADHSLSVAAETISPSEQKPTKPAPALPQAFARFVNEKRALAAAIGKKHDLKVPSKVWEFFAAAQKGDWAATSNLFFGIEAGTHRRGSAEWMPSEIWGPIHDTFGAYELVEAWNTQLLEQFAEEIVKSIPSGSIYFGGTEGGRFAVSAFSQSHSEGRPFFTLTQNALADSNYLGYLTDMYGARIHLPNTNESQKCFEEYLTNAQARLKHDRDFPNETRQIRPGEDVRLVDGKVQVNGPVAVMAINSLIVKLIFDRNPERQFYVEESYPLDWTYPHLAPHQFIFKLSREPLKEIPAQAVRADREFWIRHTDSWLGAWLKTNAPVREVTDFVERTYLNGNIKDFNGDLRLIRDLEARKAFSHLRASIGGLYAWRAAHSKGPSERQRMMAEADFAFRQAFAICPVSPETVARYVELLVSGGRLSDAEQIAVTAYKLDPEHKQLGDYAEQQLLRAKQGTEKAPAPK
;
A
#
# COMPACT_ATOMS: atom_id res chain seq x y z
N MET A 1 16.39 -28.98 3.02
CA MET A 1 16.69 -28.13 4.19
C MET A 1 16.36 -26.70 3.81
N CYS A 2 15.10 -26.31 3.98
CA CYS A 2 14.61 -24.98 3.62
C CYS A 2 15.08 -23.99 4.69
N ALA A 3 15.83 -22.97 4.27
CA ALA A 3 16.15 -21.85 5.15
C ALA A 3 14.83 -21.16 5.53
N ALA A 4 14.52 -21.16 6.82
CA ALA A 4 13.41 -20.42 7.38
C ALA A 4 13.67 -18.93 7.16
N VAL A 5 13.14 -18.38 6.06
CA VAL A 5 12.90 -16.95 5.95
C VAL A 5 11.75 -16.68 6.90
N LEU A 6 12.07 -16.13 8.07
CA LEU A 6 11.08 -15.58 8.98
C LEU A 6 10.38 -14.45 8.20
N PHE A 7 9.18 -14.72 7.71
CA PHE A 7 8.26 -13.68 7.28
C PHE A 7 7.90 -12.88 8.53
N ALA A 8 8.66 -11.82 8.79
CA ALA A 8 8.13 -10.71 9.55
C ALA A 8 7.04 -10.12 8.66
N ASP A 9 5.78 -10.41 8.98
CA ASP A 9 4.66 -9.56 8.62
C ASP A 9 5.02 -8.16 9.14
N HIS A 10 5.66 -7.37 8.30
CA HIS A 10 5.62 -5.92 8.40
C HIS A 10 4.31 -5.46 7.76
N SER A 11 3.19 -5.98 8.27
CA SER A 11 2.10 -5.08 8.64
C SER A 11 2.77 -3.98 9.46
N LEU A 12 2.43 -2.72 9.18
CA LEU A 12 2.77 -1.65 10.10
C LEU A 12 2.36 -2.13 11.49
N SER A 13 3.36 -2.48 12.30
CA SER A 13 3.21 -2.54 13.73
C SER A 13 2.80 -1.11 14.07
N VAL A 14 1.49 -0.87 14.13
CA VAL A 14 0.95 0.02 15.14
C VAL A 14 1.54 -0.56 16.41
N ALA A 15 2.66 0.02 16.84
CA ALA A 15 3.06 -0.12 18.22
C ALA A 15 1.79 0.25 18.96
N ALA A 16 1.20 -0.71 19.65
CA ALA A 16 0.25 -0.43 20.69
C ALA A 16 1.02 0.45 21.67
N GLU A 17 0.99 1.76 21.45
CA GLU A 17 1.17 2.71 22.52
C GLU A 17 0.13 2.28 23.53
N THR A 18 0.63 1.78 24.66
CA THR A 18 -0.16 1.50 25.84
C THR A 18 -0.86 2.79 26.22
N ILE A 19 -2.09 2.95 25.72
CA ILE A 19 -3.03 3.94 26.23
C ILE A 19 -3.25 3.57 27.68
N SER A 20 -2.71 4.37 28.59
CA SER A 20 -2.98 4.29 30.01
C SER A 20 -4.50 4.23 30.25
N PRO A 21 -5.01 3.29 31.07
CA PRO A 21 -6.43 3.14 31.31
C PRO A 21 -6.92 4.23 32.27
N SER A 22 -7.15 5.44 31.77
CA SER A 22 -7.89 6.46 32.49
C SER A 22 -8.52 7.46 31.53
N GLU A 23 -9.71 7.12 31.02
CA GLU A 23 -10.87 7.99 30.77
C GLU A 23 -11.84 7.24 29.84
N GLN A 24 -12.66 6.35 30.42
CA GLN A 24 -13.83 5.82 29.72
C GLN A 24 -14.82 6.97 29.48
N LYS A 25 -14.72 7.59 28.31
CA LYS A 25 -15.80 8.44 27.77
C LYS A 25 -16.98 7.55 27.35
N PRO A 26 -18.23 8.05 27.48
CA PRO A 26 -19.42 7.24 27.31
C PRO A 26 -19.45 6.54 25.95
N THR A 27 -19.72 5.24 25.98
CA THR A 27 -19.88 4.37 24.82
C THR A 27 -20.94 4.94 23.89
N LYS A 28 -20.50 5.49 22.75
CA LYS A 28 -21.38 5.68 21.59
C LYS A 28 -22.03 4.33 21.27
N PRO A 29 -23.33 4.28 20.91
CA PRO A 29 -23.89 3.08 20.32
C PRO A 29 -23.04 2.67 19.11
N ALA A 30 -22.73 1.38 19.01
CA ALA A 30 -21.95 0.85 17.89
C ALA A 30 -22.63 1.25 16.58
N PRO A 31 -21.91 1.86 15.62
CA PRO A 31 -22.47 2.14 14.32
C PRO A 31 -22.96 0.83 13.68
N ALA A 32 -24.04 0.89 12.92
CA ALA A 32 -24.50 -0.28 12.17
C ALA A 32 -23.40 -0.72 11.19
N LEU A 33 -23.04 -2.00 11.21
CA LEU A 33 -22.03 -2.54 10.31
C LEU A 33 -22.42 -2.31 8.84
N PRO A 34 -21.47 -1.94 7.95
CA PRO A 34 -21.75 -1.83 6.53
C PRO A 34 -22.31 -3.13 5.98
N GLN A 35 -23.31 -3.05 5.10
CA GLN A 35 -23.94 -4.24 4.52
C GLN A 35 -22.91 -5.12 3.77
N ALA A 36 -21.93 -4.50 3.12
CA ALA A 36 -20.83 -5.19 2.46
C ALA A 36 -20.01 -6.04 3.44
N PHE A 37 -19.68 -5.48 4.61
CA PHE A 37 -18.96 -6.21 5.66
C PHE A 37 -19.77 -7.40 6.19
N ALA A 38 -21.05 -7.21 6.52
CA ALA A 38 -21.91 -8.30 6.98
C ALA A 38 -22.02 -9.45 5.97
N ARG A 39 -22.14 -9.14 4.66
CA ARG A 39 -22.09 -10.14 3.58
C ARG A 39 -20.75 -10.85 3.57
N PHE A 40 -19.65 -10.10 3.64
CA PHE A 40 -18.30 -10.62 3.58
C PHE A 40 -17.97 -11.59 4.72
N VAL A 41 -18.37 -11.27 5.96
CA VAL A 41 -18.17 -12.17 7.12
C VAL A 41 -18.89 -13.52 6.90
N ASN A 42 -20.12 -13.49 6.39
CA ASN A 42 -20.87 -14.71 6.07
C ASN A 42 -20.16 -15.53 4.98
N GLU A 43 -19.66 -14.86 3.96
CA GLU A 43 -18.90 -15.46 2.88
C GLU A 43 -17.62 -16.13 3.39
N LYS A 44 -16.84 -15.44 4.25
CA LYS A 44 -15.60 -15.97 4.82
C LYS A 44 -15.83 -17.11 5.81
N ARG A 45 -16.90 -17.06 6.59
CA ARG A 45 -17.34 -18.19 7.42
C ARG A 45 -17.64 -19.43 6.57
N ALA A 46 -18.37 -19.26 5.46
CA ALA A 46 -18.66 -20.36 4.54
C ALA A 46 -17.40 -20.90 3.86
N LEU A 47 -16.48 -20.01 3.45
CA LEU A 47 -15.20 -20.39 2.86
C LEU A 47 -14.33 -21.19 3.85
N ALA A 48 -14.27 -20.80 5.12
CA ALA A 48 -13.55 -21.56 6.15
C ALA A 48 -14.10 -22.99 6.29
N ALA A 49 -15.42 -23.17 6.21
CA ALA A 49 -16.03 -24.51 6.24
C ALA A 49 -15.69 -25.33 4.99
N ALA A 50 -15.70 -24.70 3.81
CA ALA A 50 -15.35 -25.35 2.55
C ALA A 50 -13.88 -25.78 2.51
N ILE A 51 -12.96 -24.93 2.96
CA ILE A 51 -11.53 -25.23 3.10
C ILE A 51 -11.34 -26.37 4.11
N GLY A 52 -12.01 -26.30 5.27
CA GLY A 52 -11.97 -27.36 6.27
C GLY A 52 -12.37 -28.72 5.70
N LYS A 53 -13.46 -28.76 4.90
CA LYS A 53 -13.88 -29.99 4.21
C LYS A 53 -12.88 -30.44 3.14
N LYS A 54 -12.35 -29.51 2.33
CA LYS A 54 -11.44 -29.80 1.22
C LYS A 54 -10.15 -30.48 1.69
N HIS A 55 -9.63 -30.06 2.83
CA HIS A 55 -8.37 -30.54 3.39
C HIS A 55 -8.55 -31.57 4.52
N ASP A 56 -9.76 -32.07 4.73
CA ASP A 56 -10.11 -33.02 5.82
C ASP A 56 -9.69 -32.51 7.22
N LEU A 57 -9.89 -31.20 7.45
CA LEU A 57 -9.51 -30.53 8.68
C LEU A 57 -10.69 -30.41 9.64
N LYS A 58 -10.46 -30.81 10.89
CA LYS A 58 -11.36 -30.45 12.00
C LYS A 58 -11.13 -29.00 12.41
N VAL A 59 -11.97 -28.10 11.91
CA VAL A 59 -11.89 -26.67 12.23
C VAL A 59 -12.20 -26.44 13.72
N PRO A 60 -11.29 -25.83 14.52
CA PRO A 60 -11.50 -25.57 15.94
C PRO A 60 -12.71 -24.67 16.24
N SER A 61 -13.38 -24.87 17.39
CA SER A 61 -14.59 -24.10 17.75
C SER A 61 -14.36 -22.59 17.82
N LYS A 62 -13.16 -22.20 18.28
CA LYS A 62 -12.72 -20.81 18.39
C LYS A 62 -12.83 -20.04 17.08
N VAL A 63 -12.64 -20.71 15.94
CA VAL A 63 -12.84 -20.11 14.60
C VAL A 63 -14.30 -19.75 14.36
N TRP A 64 -15.24 -20.62 14.77
CA TRP A 64 -16.68 -20.36 14.62
C TRP A 64 -17.20 -19.31 15.59
N GLU A 65 -16.61 -19.23 16.78
CA GLU A 65 -16.82 -18.17 17.76
C GLU A 65 -16.33 -16.82 17.21
N PHE A 66 -15.16 -16.78 16.57
CA PHE A 66 -14.62 -15.60 15.91
C PHE A 66 -15.59 -15.05 14.86
N PHE A 67 -16.05 -15.90 13.93
CA PHE A 67 -17.03 -15.46 12.93
C PHE A 67 -18.37 -15.04 13.57
N ALA A 68 -18.81 -15.71 14.64
CA ALA A 68 -20.05 -15.36 15.33
C ALA A 68 -19.94 -13.99 16.04
N ALA A 69 -18.78 -13.65 16.59
CA ALA A 69 -18.52 -12.33 17.17
C ALA A 69 -18.53 -11.24 16.09
N ALA A 70 -17.84 -11.48 14.96
CA ALA A 70 -17.82 -10.54 13.84
C ALA A 70 -19.22 -10.30 13.25
N GLN A 71 -20.04 -11.35 13.11
CA GLN A 71 -21.43 -11.25 12.64
C GLN A 71 -22.31 -10.40 13.56
N LYS A 72 -22.00 -10.33 14.86
CA LYS A 72 -22.72 -9.54 15.86
C LYS A 72 -22.22 -8.10 15.98
N GLY A 73 -21.13 -7.74 15.30
CA GLY A 73 -20.47 -6.45 15.49
C GLY A 73 -19.81 -6.32 16.87
N ASP A 74 -19.33 -7.43 17.43
CA ASP A 74 -18.58 -7.42 18.70
C ASP A 74 -17.06 -7.34 18.41
N TRP A 75 -16.56 -6.12 18.24
CA TRP A 75 -15.14 -5.86 17.95
C TRP A 75 -14.21 -6.41 19.02
N ALA A 76 -14.56 -6.23 20.30
CA ALA A 76 -13.73 -6.66 21.42
C ALA A 76 -13.60 -8.19 21.46
N ALA A 77 -14.70 -8.93 21.31
CA ALA A 77 -14.63 -10.38 21.23
C ALA A 77 -13.90 -10.85 19.96
N THR A 78 -14.16 -10.20 18.82
CA THR A 78 -13.54 -10.57 17.54
C THR A 78 -12.03 -10.41 17.56
N SER A 79 -11.53 -9.27 18.04
CA SER A 79 -10.08 -8.99 18.15
C SER A 79 -9.38 -9.91 19.14
N ASN A 80 -9.96 -10.15 20.32
CA ASN A 80 -9.39 -11.09 21.29
C ASN A 80 -9.31 -12.53 20.75
N LEU A 81 -10.34 -12.97 20.02
CA LEU A 81 -10.34 -14.29 19.37
C LEU A 81 -9.30 -14.33 18.24
N PHE A 82 -9.20 -13.28 17.43
CA PHE A 82 -8.23 -13.16 16.35
C PHE A 82 -6.80 -13.36 16.84
N PHE A 83 -6.34 -12.57 17.81
CA PHE A 83 -4.95 -12.67 18.32
C PHE A 83 -4.67 -14.03 18.96
N GLY A 84 -5.68 -14.63 19.61
CA GLY A 84 -5.55 -15.98 20.14
C GLY A 84 -5.45 -17.06 19.05
N ILE A 85 -6.08 -16.87 17.89
CA ILE A 85 -5.97 -17.77 16.73
C ILE A 85 -4.64 -17.54 16.01
N GLU A 86 -4.26 -16.29 15.77
CA GLU A 86 -3.00 -15.90 15.13
C GLU A 86 -1.79 -16.53 15.85
N ALA A 87 -1.74 -16.40 17.18
CA ALA A 87 -0.68 -17.00 17.99
C ALA A 87 -0.58 -18.52 17.79
N GLY A 88 -1.73 -19.21 17.67
CA GLY A 88 -1.80 -20.64 17.40
C GLY A 88 -1.33 -21.03 16.00
N THR A 89 -1.73 -20.25 14.98
CA THR A 89 -1.38 -20.46 13.58
C THR A 89 0.12 -20.28 13.37
N HIS A 90 0.72 -19.24 13.96
CA HIS A 90 2.14 -18.90 13.83
C HIS A 90 3.03 -19.59 14.89
N ARG A 91 2.47 -20.54 15.66
CA ARG A 91 3.16 -21.31 16.73
C ARG A 91 3.94 -20.42 17.71
N ARG A 92 3.31 -19.32 18.14
CA ARG A 92 3.89 -18.38 19.10
C ARG A 92 3.57 -18.82 20.53
N GLY A 93 4.62 -18.94 21.35
CA GLY A 93 4.49 -19.27 22.77
C GLY A 93 3.79 -20.60 23.02
N SER A 94 2.89 -20.64 24.01
CA SER A 94 2.11 -21.81 24.41
C SER A 94 0.67 -21.81 23.86
N ALA A 95 0.42 -21.09 22.77
CA ALA A 95 -0.91 -21.01 22.18
C ALA A 95 -1.38 -22.38 21.65
N GLU A 96 -2.69 -22.65 21.75
CA GLU A 96 -3.30 -23.83 21.14
C GLU A 96 -3.05 -23.83 19.63
N TRP A 97 -2.60 -24.95 19.08
CA TRP A 97 -2.27 -25.06 17.66
C TRP A 97 -3.51 -24.83 16.77
N MET A 98 -3.35 -23.98 15.74
CA MET A 98 -4.38 -23.73 14.73
C MET A 98 -3.89 -24.17 13.34
N PRO A 99 -4.74 -24.80 12.50
CA PRO A 99 -4.37 -25.16 11.13
C PRO A 99 -4.12 -23.91 10.27
N SER A 100 -3.02 -23.88 9.52
CA SER A 100 -2.65 -22.72 8.69
C SER A 100 -3.54 -22.54 7.45
N GLU A 101 -4.16 -23.62 6.97
CA GLU A 101 -5.03 -23.62 5.79
C GLU A 101 -6.28 -22.75 5.99
N ILE A 102 -6.78 -22.64 7.23
CA ILE A 102 -7.97 -21.83 7.57
C ILE A 102 -7.64 -20.38 7.93
N TRP A 103 -6.36 -19.97 7.86
CA TRP A 103 -5.92 -18.64 8.26
C TRP A 103 -6.48 -17.54 7.35
N GLY A 104 -6.50 -17.76 6.03
CA GLY A 104 -6.91 -16.77 5.05
C GLY A 104 -8.28 -16.12 5.32
N PRO A 105 -9.37 -16.90 5.49
CA PRO A 105 -10.69 -16.35 5.81
C PRO A 105 -10.75 -15.56 7.11
N ILE A 106 -9.96 -15.94 8.11
CA ILE A 106 -9.91 -15.29 9.43
C ILE A 106 -9.20 -13.94 9.32
N HIS A 107 -8.02 -13.94 8.70
CA HIS A 107 -7.23 -12.74 8.47
C HIS A 107 -7.99 -11.72 7.60
N ASP A 108 -8.60 -12.16 6.50
CA ASP A 108 -9.39 -11.26 5.66
C ASP A 108 -10.57 -10.64 6.43
N THR A 109 -11.24 -11.41 7.29
CA THR A 109 -12.36 -10.92 8.11
C THR A 109 -11.91 -9.90 9.13
N PHE A 110 -10.81 -10.18 9.85
CA PHE A 110 -10.27 -9.27 10.84
C PHE A 110 -9.79 -7.96 10.20
N GLY A 111 -8.98 -8.04 9.13
CA GLY A 111 -8.49 -6.85 8.44
C GLY A 111 -9.61 -6.00 7.85
N ALA A 112 -10.69 -6.62 7.34
CA ALA A 112 -11.86 -5.86 6.90
C ALA A 112 -12.59 -5.18 8.08
N TYR A 113 -12.68 -5.84 9.24
CA TYR A 113 -13.35 -5.28 10.40
C TYR A 113 -12.54 -4.13 11.03
N GLU A 114 -11.21 -4.26 11.06
CA GLU A 114 -10.32 -3.20 11.53
C GLU A 114 -10.55 -1.89 10.74
N LEU A 115 -10.67 -1.99 9.41
CA LEU A 115 -10.99 -0.82 8.58
C LEU A 115 -12.39 -0.24 8.89
N VAL A 116 -13.38 -1.08 9.14
CA VAL A 116 -14.75 -0.64 9.50
C VAL A 116 -14.77 0.11 10.84
N GLU A 117 -13.95 -0.31 11.80
CA GLU A 117 -13.83 0.36 13.10
C GLU A 117 -12.97 1.63 13.03
N ALA A 118 -11.93 1.64 12.19
CA ALA A 118 -10.96 2.73 12.10
C ALA A 118 -11.42 3.89 11.22
N TRP A 119 -12.22 3.63 10.18
CA TRP A 119 -12.61 4.63 9.18
C TRP A 119 -14.04 5.13 9.37
N ASN A 120 -14.26 6.36 8.94
CA ASN A 120 -15.58 6.85 8.58
C ASN A 120 -16.16 5.97 7.47
N THR A 121 -17.32 5.38 7.75
CA THR A 121 -17.99 4.42 6.86
C THR A 121 -18.15 4.94 5.43
N GLN A 122 -18.53 6.21 5.23
CA GLN A 122 -18.79 6.75 3.90
C GLN A 122 -17.50 6.92 3.09
N LEU A 123 -16.38 7.25 3.74
CA LEU A 123 -15.07 7.35 3.08
C LEU A 123 -14.50 5.97 2.74
N LEU A 124 -14.70 4.98 3.62
CA LEU A 124 -14.34 3.58 3.34
C LEU A 124 -15.15 3.01 2.17
N GLU A 125 -16.46 3.24 2.16
CA GLU A 125 -17.34 2.87 1.05
C GLU A 125 -16.91 3.56 -0.25
N GLN A 126 -16.62 4.87 -0.21
CA GLN A 126 -16.13 5.60 -1.36
C GLN A 126 -14.83 4.99 -1.91
N PHE A 127 -13.83 4.75 -1.05
CA PHE A 127 -12.55 4.15 -1.42
C PHE A 127 -12.77 2.80 -2.12
N ALA A 128 -13.51 1.90 -1.48
CA ALA A 128 -13.62 0.53 -1.94
C ALA A 128 -14.52 0.40 -3.17
N GLU A 129 -15.66 1.09 -3.19
CA GLU A 129 -16.61 1.00 -4.30
C GLU A 129 -16.07 1.61 -5.59
N GLU A 130 -15.36 2.74 -5.51
CA GLU A 130 -14.77 3.34 -6.71
C GLU A 130 -13.72 2.41 -7.33
N ILE A 131 -12.87 1.80 -6.52
CA ILE A 131 -11.90 0.80 -7.00
C ILE A 131 -12.63 -0.39 -7.63
N VAL A 132 -13.58 -1.01 -6.92
CA VAL A 132 -14.30 -2.20 -7.40
C VAL A 132 -15.07 -1.92 -8.69
N LYS A 133 -15.74 -0.77 -8.80
CA LYS A 133 -16.51 -0.39 -10.00
C LYS A 133 -15.62 -0.02 -11.19
N SER A 134 -14.40 0.44 -10.94
CA SER A 134 -13.47 0.84 -12.00
C SER A 134 -12.84 -0.34 -12.75
N ILE A 135 -12.78 -1.52 -12.12
CA ILE A 135 -12.07 -2.69 -12.64
C ILE A 135 -13.02 -3.57 -13.47
N PRO A 136 -12.70 -3.88 -14.75
CA PRO A 136 -13.49 -4.79 -15.56
C PRO A 136 -13.63 -6.19 -14.96
N SER A 137 -14.78 -6.82 -15.16
CA SER A 137 -15.02 -8.19 -14.70
C SER A 137 -14.03 -9.18 -15.31
N GLY A 138 -13.62 -10.17 -14.52
CA GLY A 138 -12.65 -11.19 -14.92
C GLY A 138 -11.20 -10.71 -14.97
N SER A 139 -10.88 -9.52 -14.48
CA SER A 139 -9.51 -9.02 -14.30
C SER A 139 -8.81 -9.70 -13.11
N ILE A 140 -7.50 -9.47 -12.98
CA ILE A 140 -6.73 -9.77 -11.77
C ILE A 140 -6.27 -8.43 -11.17
N TYR A 141 -6.51 -8.26 -9.89
CA TYR A 141 -6.17 -7.05 -9.15
C TYR A 141 -5.20 -7.39 -8.01
N PHE A 142 -4.15 -6.57 -7.86
CA PHE A 142 -3.20 -6.63 -6.77
C PHE A 142 -3.41 -5.46 -5.81
N GLY A 143 -3.88 -5.74 -4.60
CA GLY A 143 -4.01 -4.77 -3.51
C GLY A 143 -2.74 -4.71 -2.65
N GLY A 144 -2.13 -3.54 -2.55
CA GLY A 144 -0.89 -3.32 -1.84
C GLY A 144 -1.09 -2.92 -0.39
N THR A 145 -2.03 -2.02 -0.12
CA THR A 145 -2.30 -1.52 1.24
C THR A 145 -3.38 -2.35 1.94
N GLU A 146 -3.61 -2.08 3.22
CA GLU A 146 -4.72 -2.68 3.97
C GLU A 146 -6.06 -2.35 3.32
N GLY A 147 -6.29 -1.08 2.96
CA GLY A 147 -7.48 -0.67 2.19
C GLY A 147 -7.53 -1.38 0.83
N GLY A 148 -6.42 -1.39 0.11
CA GLY A 148 -6.31 -2.03 -1.20
C GLY A 148 -6.59 -3.54 -1.16
N ARG A 149 -6.24 -4.24 -0.08
CA ARG A 149 -6.55 -5.67 0.10
C ARG A 149 -7.92 -5.88 0.72
N PHE A 150 -8.12 -5.43 1.95
CA PHE A 150 -9.25 -5.83 2.79
C PHE A 150 -10.53 -5.10 2.43
N ALA A 151 -10.48 -3.78 2.17
CA ALA A 151 -11.67 -3.04 1.76
C ALA A 151 -12.16 -3.53 0.39
N VAL A 152 -11.26 -3.63 -0.59
CA VAL A 152 -11.62 -4.13 -1.94
C VAL A 152 -12.16 -5.56 -1.89
N SER A 153 -11.59 -6.43 -1.04
CA SER A 153 -12.13 -7.78 -0.81
C SER A 153 -13.55 -7.75 -0.25
N ALA A 154 -13.78 -6.98 0.81
CA ALA A 154 -15.06 -6.87 1.50
C ALA A 154 -16.18 -6.28 0.62
N PHE A 155 -15.82 -5.32 -0.23
CA PHE A 155 -16.75 -4.65 -1.14
C PHE A 155 -16.91 -5.33 -2.49
N SER A 156 -16.11 -6.36 -2.80
CA SER A 156 -16.33 -7.16 -4.01
C SER A 156 -17.69 -7.89 -3.95
N GLN A 157 -18.18 -8.30 -5.12
CA GLN A 157 -19.44 -9.03 -5.24
C GLN A 157 -19.36 -10.40 -4.53
N SER A 158 -18.24 -11.10 -4.72
CA SER A 158 -17.84 -12.27 -3.93
C SER A 158 -16.34 -12.42 -4.03
N HIS A 159 -15.66 -12.25 -2.91
CA HIS A 159 -14.20 -12.37 -2.87
C HIS A 159 -13.78 -13.81 -3.14
N SER A 160 -14.42 -14.79 -2.52
CA SER A 160 -14.12 -16.22 -2.62
C SER A 160 -14.39 -16.77 -4.03
N GLU A 161 -15.37 -16.19 -4.74
CA GLU A 161 -15.63 -16.52 -6.14
C GLU A 161 -14.87 -15.63 -7.13
N GLY A 162 -14.03 -14.69 -6.68
CA GLY A 162 -13.28 -13.81 -7.58
C GLY A 162 -14.20 -12.98 -8.47
N ARG A 163 -15.29 -12.45 -7.90
CA ARG A 163 -16.28 -11.63 -8.59
C ARG A 163 -16.33 -10.21 -7.99
N PRO A 164 -16.33 -9.15 -8.84
CA PRO A 164 -16.30 -9.22 -10.30
C PRO A 164 -14.93 -9.61 -10.87
N PHE A 165 -13.86 -9.56 -10.07
CA PHE A 165 -12.49 -9.90 -10.46
C PHE A 165 -11.75 -10.64 -9.34
N PHE A 166 -10.58 -11.21 -9.65
CA PHE A 166 -9.75 -11.91 -8.68
C PHE A 166 -8.91 -10.92 -7.87
N THR A 167 -9.05 -10.92 -6.54
CA THR A 167 -8.33 -10.01 -5.63
C THR A 167 -7.17 -10.75 -4.98
N LEU A 168 -5.96 -10.29 -5.24
CA LEU A 168 -4.72 -10.79 -4.64
C LEU A 168 -4.05 -9.61 -3.90
N THR A 169 -3.23 -9.86 -2.90
CA THR A 169 -2.31 -8.84 -2.38
C THR A 169 -0.91 -9.06 -2.92
N GLN A 170 -0.25 -7.98 -3.33
CA GLN A 170 1.16 -8.07 -3.75
C GLN A 170 2.12 -8.38 -2.60
N ASN A 171 1.73 -8.15 -1.34
CA ASN A 171 2.66 -8.23 -0.20
C ASN A 171 2.86 -9.64 0.36
N ALA A 172 1.97 -10.59 0.05
CA ALA A 172 1.99 -11.92 0.67
C ALA A 172 2.26 -13.07 -0.33
N LEU A 173 2.62 -12.77 -1.58
CA LEU A 173 2.76 -13.81 -2.62
C LEU A 173 3.94 -14.77 -2.39
N ALA A 174 4.93 -14.37 -1.59
CA ALA A 174 6.03 -15.20 -1.15
C ALA A 174 5.64 -16.15 -0.01
N ASP A 175 4.52 -15.89 0.70
CA ASP A 175 3.99 -16.79 1.72
C ASP A 175 3.23 -17.96 1.09
N SER A 176 3.69 -19.18 1.35
CA SER A 176 3.06 -20.40 0.86
C SER A 176 1.64 -20.61 1.39
N ASN A 177 1.34 -20.13 2.61
CA ASN A 177 -0.01 -20.24 3.17
C ASN A 177 -0.98 -19.34 2.39
N TYR A 178 -0.55 -18.12 2.06
CA TYR A 178 -1.34 -17.22 1.22
C TYR A 178 -1.54 -17.76 -0.19
N LEU A 179 -0.49 -18.32 -0.84
CA LEU A 179 -0.64 -18.98 -2.13
C LEU A 179 -1.58 -20.20 -2.09
N GLY A 180 -1.54 -20.97 -1.01
CA GLY A 180 -2.48 -22.08 -0.75
C GLY A 180 -3.92 -21.57 -0.66
N TYR A 181 -4.14 -20.51 0.12
CA TYR A 181 -5.45 -19.85 0.24
C TYR A 181 -5.97 -19.31 -1.10
N LEU A 182 -5.12 -18.65 -1.89
CA LEU A 182 -5.47 -18.21 -3.25
C LEU A 182 -5.80 -19.40 -4.16
N THR A 183 -5.06 -20.51 -4.04
CA THR A 183 -5.29 -21.73 -4.83
C THR A 183 -6.65 -22.35 -4.47
N ASP A 184 -7.02 -22.35 -3.19
CA ASP A 184 -8.32 -22.82 -2.73
C ASP A 184 -9.48 -22.00 -3.31
N MET A 185 -9.32 -20.68 -3.39
CA MET A 185 -10.34 -19.82 -3.98
C MET A 185 -10.33 -19.87 -5.52
N TYR A 186 -9.18 -19.75 -6.15
CA TYR A 186 -9.07 -19.35 -7.56
C TYR A 186 -8.30 -20.31 -8.47
N GLY A 187 -7.65 -21.34 -7.92
CA GLY A 187 -6.72 -22.19 -8.68
C GLY A 187 -7.32 -22.91 -9.89
N ALA A 188 -8.64 -23.05 -9.96
CA ALA A 188 -9.35 -23.61 -11.11
C ALA A 188 -9.63 -22.59 -12.24
N ARG A 189 -9.36 -21.29 -12.05
CA ARG A 189 -9.84 -20.19 -12.92
C ARG A 189 -8.77 -19.22 -13.39
N ILE A 190 -7.68 -19.11 -12.62
CA ILE A 190 -6.48 -18.36 -12.98
C ILE A 190 -5.25 -19.20 -12.63
N HIS A 191 -4.16 -18.97 -13.36
CA HIS A 191 -2.88 -19.58 -13.02
C HIS A 191 -2.32 -18.90 -11.77
N LEU A 192 -2.10 -19.69 -10.72
CA LEU A 192 -1.37 -19.29 -9.52
C LEU A 192 -0.08 -20.12 -9.44
N PRO A 193 1.02 -19.54 -8.92
CA PRO A 193 2.28 -20.25 -8.80
C PRO A 193 2.12 -21.49 -7.93
N ASN A 194 2.57 -22.64 -8.45
CA ASN A 194 2.77 -23.82 -7.60
C ASN A 194 4.10 -23.72 -6.84
N THR A 195 4.38 -24.67 -5.95
CA THR A 195 5.60 -24.71 -5.13
C THR A 195 6.88 -24.60 -5.95
N ASN A 196 6.99 -25.31 -7.08
CA ASN A 196 8.19 -25.31 -7.92
C ASN A 196 8.38 -23.97 -8.63
N GLU A 197 7.30 -23.35 -9.09
CA GLU A 197 7.36 -22.05 -9.75
C GLU A 197 7.69 -20.92 -8.76
N SER A 198 7.09 -20.96 -7.57
CA SER A 198 7.44 -20.04 -6.48
C SER A 198 8.91 -20.18 -6.13
N GLN A 199 9.40 -21.41 -5.90
CA GLN A 199 10.81 -21.70 -5.59
C GLN A 199 11.77 -21.16 -6.66
N LYS A 200 11.42 -21.22 -7.95
CA LYS A 200 12.23 -20.62 -9.02
C LYS A 200 12.34 -19.11 -8.90
N CYS A 201 11.27 -18.40 -8.51
CA CYS A 201 11.33 -16.95 -8.25
C CYS A 201 12.30 -16.64 -7.08
N PHE A 202 12.28 -17.45 -6.01
CA PHE A 202 13.25 -17.30 -4.92
C PHE A 202 14.69 -17.52 -5.38
N GLU A 203 14.95 -18.58 -6.17
CA GLU A 203 16.27 -18.89 -6.70
C GLU A 203 16.80 -17.81 -7.65
N GLU A 204 15.93 -17.26 -8.50
CA GLU A 204 16.26 -16.13 -9.38
C GLU A 204 16.69 -14.91 -8.56
N TYR A 205 15.91 -14.54 -7.54
CA TYR A 205 16.25 -13.43 -6.66
C TYR A 205 17.61 -13.66 -5.95
N LEU A 206 17.81 -14.84 -5.36
CA LEU A 206 19.06 -15.16 -4.64
C LEU A 206 20.27 -15.13 -5.58
N THR A 207 20.13 -15.65 -6.81
CA THR A 207 21.19 -15.62 -7.81
C THR A 207 21.57 -14.18 -8.19
N ASN A 208 20.56 -13.32 -8.42
CA ASN A 208 20.82 -11.92 -8.74
C ASN A 208 21.43 -11.16 -7.55
N ALA A 209 20.91 -11.37 -6.33
CA ALA A 209 21.45 -10.78 -5.11
C ALA A 209 22.91 -11.18 -4.87
N GLN A 210 23.26 -12.45 -5.12
CA GLN A 210 24.64 -12.93 -5.04
C GLN A 210 25.57 -12.22 -6.05
N ALA A 211 25.10 -12.03 -7.28
CA ALA A 211 25.86 -11.35 -8.32
C ALA A 211 26.13 -9.88 -7.95
N ARG A 212 25.11 -9.17 -7.44
CA ARG A 212 25.24 -7.78 -6.97
C ARG A 212 26.17 -7.67 -5.76
N LEU A 213 26.07 -8.59 -4.80
CA LEU A 213 26.98 -8.64 -3.64
C LEU A 213 28.43 -8.90 -4.08
N LYS A 214 28.64 -9.83 -5.02
CA LYS A 214 29.96 -10.11 -5.57
C LYS A 214 30.53 -8.89 -6.31
N HIS A 215 29.72 -8.23 -7.13
CA HIS A 215 30.10 -6.99 -7.79
C HIS A 215 30.59 -5.94 -6.78
N ASP A 216 29.78 -5.63 -5.76
CA ASP A 216 30.09 -4.57 -4.80
C ASP A 216 31.37 -4.87 -3.98
N ARG A 217 31.70 -6.15 -3.79
CA ARG A 217 32.94 -6.58 -3.14
C ARG A 217 34.14 -6.50 -4.07
N ASP A 218 33.98 -6.95 -5.32
CA ASP A 218 35.07 -7.03 -6.30
C ASP A 218 35.40 -5.63 -6.90
N PHE A 219 34.41 -4.71 -6.94
CA PHE A 219 34.50 -3.37 -7.52
C PHE A 219 33.99 -2.28 -6.55
N PRO A 220 34.66 -2.05 -5.39
CA PRO A 220 34.15 -1.14 -4.35
C PRO A 220 34.12 0.35 -4.75
N ASN A 221 34.76 0.71 -5.86
CA ASN A 221 34.78 2.08 -6.39
C ASN A 221 33.72 2.32 -7.47
N GLU A 222 33.01 1.28 -7.90
CA GLU A 222 31.91 1.41 -8.87
C GLU A 222 30.59 1.70 -8.14
N THR A 223 29.56 2.06 -8.92
CA THR A 223 28.22 2.28 -8.36
C THR A 223 27.72 1.01 -7.69
N ARG A 224 27.42 1.11 -6.40
CA ARG A 224 26.87 0.02 -5.61
C ARG A 224 25.61 -0.56 -6.26
N GLN A 225 25.56 -1.88 -6.41
CA GLN A 225 24.44 -2.61 -7.01
C GLN A 225 23.46 -3.18 -5.98
N ILE A 226 23.91 -3.50 -4.76
CA ILE A 226 22.97 -3.85 -3.68
C ILE A 226 22.06 -2.65 -3.42
N ARG A 227 20.75 -2.91 -3.41
CA ARG A 227 19.73 -1.85 -3.33
C ARG A 227 19.78 -1.17 -1.96
N PRO A 228 19.45 0.12 -1.87
CA PRO A 228 19.28 0.78 -0.57
C PRO A 228 18.30 0.00 0.32
N GLY A 229 18.69 -0.26 1.57
CA GLY A 229 17.89 -1.02 2.53
C GLY A 229 17.84 -2.54 2.31
N GLU A 230 18.47 -3.06 1.26
CA GLU A 230 18.53 -4.51 1.02
C GLU A 230 19.64 -5.16 1.87
N ASP A 231 19.28 -6.17 2.65
CA ASP A 231 20.21 -6.91 3.49
C ASP A 231 20.57 -8.26 2.85
N VAL A 232 21.73 -8.30 2.18
CA VAL A 232 22.29 -9.51 1.55
C VAL A 232 23.64 -9.81 2.17
N ARG A 233 23.79 -11.01 2.72
CA ARG A 233 25.03 -11.45 3.39
C ARG A 233 25.47 -12.80 2.87
N LEU A 234 26.77 -13.05 2.93
CA LEU A 234 27.34 -14.37 2.73
C LEU A 234 27.65 -15.00 4.09
N VAL A 235 26.97 -16.09 4.43
CA VAL A 235 27.15 -16.83 5.68
C VAL A 235 27.40 -18.29 5.33
N ASP A 236 28.53 -18.84 5.77
CA ASP A 236 28.98 -20.21 5.46
C ASP A 236 28.96 -20.55 3.96
N GLY A 237 29.35 -19.57 3.14
CA GLY A 237 29.35 -19.70 1.67
C GLY A 237 27.96 -19.69 1.02
N LYS A 238 26.89 -19.45 1.79
CA LYS A 238 25.51 -19.34 1.30
C LYS A 238 25.01 -17.91 1.41
N VAL A 239 24.24 -17.49 0.41
CA VAL A 239 23.58 -16.18 0.41
C VAL A 239 22.41 -16.22 1.36
N GLN A 240 22.38 -15.27 2.29
CA GLN A 240 21.27 -15.02 3.19
C GLN A 240 20.71 -13.64 2.90
N VAL A 241 19.38 -13.55 2.90
CA VAL A 241 18.64 -12.32 2.60
C VAL A 241 17.64 -12.09 3.71
N ASN A 242 17.50 -10.84 4.13
CA ASN A 242 16.58 -10.45 5.20
C ASN A 242 15.88 -9.13 4.86
N GLY A 243 14.76 -8.91 5.55
CA GLY A 243 14.06 -7.64 5.53
C GLY A 243 13.07 -7.46 4.37
N PRO A 244 12.27 -6.38 4.44
CA PRO A 244 11.13 -6.17 3.54
C PRO A 244 11.55 -5.97 2.08
N VAL A 245 12.73 -5.39 1.82
CA VAL A 245 13.21 -5.16 0.45
C VAL A 245 13.40 -6.48 -0.31
N ALA A 246 13.98 -7.49 0.33
CA ALA A 246 14.17 -8.82 -0.26
C ALA A 246 12.82 -9.52 -0.51
N VAL A 247 11.94 -9.49 0.49
CA VAL A 247 10.59 -10.08 0.39
C VAL A 247 9.81 -9.46 -0.76
N MET A 248 9.81 -8.14 -0.88
CA MET A 248 9.09 -7.46 -1.96
C MET A 248 9.71 -7.68 -3.34
N ALA A 249 11.04 -7.85 -3.43
CA ALA A 249 11.67 -8.24 -4.68
C ALA A 249 11.23 -9.64 -5.14
N ILE A 250 11.09 -10.59 -4.22
CA ILE A 250 10.57 -11.94 -4.52
C ILE A 250 9.09 -11.86 -4.90
N ASN A 251 8.27 -11.14 -4.13
CA ASN A 251 6.88 -10.88 -4.48
C ASN A 251 6.75 -10.30 -5.88
N SER A 252 7.62 -9.35 -6.27
CA SER A 252 7.64 -8.75 -7.60
C SER A 252 7.84 -9.77 -8.72
N LEU A 253 8.72 -10.76 -8.53
CA LEU A 253 8.92 -11.86 -9.47
C LEU A 253 7.68 -12.76 -9.56
N ILE A 254 7.01 -13.00 -8.42
CA ILE A 254 5.79 -13.79 -8.39
C ILE A 254 4.61 -13.06 -9.06
N VAL A 255 4.47 -11.74 -8.84
CA VAL A 255 3.51 -10.90 -9.58
C VAL A 255 3.77 -11.02 -11.08
N LYS A 256 5.04 -10.94 -11.51
CA LYS A 256 5.42 -11.09 -12.91
C LYS A 256 5.03 -12.46 -13.47
N LEU A 257 5.27 -13.53 -12.72
CA LEU A 257 4.87 -14.89 -13.12
C LEU A 257 3.35 -15.01 -13.30
N ILE A 258 2.56 -14.49 -12.34
CA ILE A 258 1.08 -14.48 -12.44
C ILE A 258 0.64 -13.67 -13.66
N PHE A 259 1.27 -12.51 -13.88
CA PHE A 259 1.02 -11.69 -15.06
C PHE A 259 1.27 -12.47 -16.35
N ASP A 260 2.46 -13.05 -16.51
CA ASP A 260 2.87 -13.78 -17.72
C ASP A 260 2.02 -15.04 -17.97
N ARG A 261 1.59 -15.75 -16.92
CA ARG A 261 0.82 -17.01 -17.02
C ARG A 261 -0.69 -16.85 -17.16
N ASN A 262 -1.19 -15.62 -17.16
CA ASN A 262 -2.62 -15.35 -17.35
C ASN A 262 -2.87 -14.39 -18.52
N PRO A 263 -2.42 -14.68 -19.76
CA PRO A 263 -2.34 -13.71 -20.88
C PRO A 263 -3.68 -13.05 -21.27
N GLU A 264 -4.78 -13.76 -21.08
CA GLU A 264 -6.13 -13.29 -21.43
C GLU A 264 -6.75 -12.33 -20.39
N ARG A 265 -6.06 -12.09 -19.27
CA ARG A 265 -6.55 -11.25 -18.16
C ARG A 265 -6.05 -9.82 -18.29
N GLN A 266 -6.86 -8.87 -17.83
CA GLN A 266 -6.42 -7.50 -17.55
C GLN A 266 -5.90 -7.40 -16.12
N PHE A 267 -4.96 -6.48 -15.89
CA PHE A 267 -4.27 -6.34 -14.61
C PHE A 267 -4.37 -4.92 -14.06
N TYR A 268 -4.59 -4.86 -12.75
CA TYR A 268 -4.74 -3.61 -11.99
C TYR A 268 -3.96 -3.71 -10.69
N VAL A 269 -3.40 -2.58 -10.25
CA VAL A 269 -2.53 -2.53 -9.08
C VAL A 269 -2.89 -1.32 -8.25
N GLU A 270 -3.26 -1.55 -7.00
CA GLU A 270 -3.13 -0.56 -5.94
C GLU A 270 -1.75 -0.79 -5.31
N GLU A 271 -0.82 0.12 -5.53
CA GLU A 271 0.60 -0.06 -5.21
C GLU A 271 0.85 0.22 -3.74
N SER A 272 1.50 -0.69 -3.01
CA SER A 272 2.13 -0.40 -1.70
C SER A 272 3.63 -0.13 -1.85
N TYR A 273 4.36 -1.16 -2.26
CA TYR A 273 5.77 -1.09 -2.63
C TYR A 273 5.88 -1.05 -4.15
N PRO A 274 6.73 -0.16 -4.70
CA PRO A 274 7.07 -0.16 -6.11
C PRO A 274 7.56 -1.52 -6.57
N LEU A 275 7.03 -1.97 -7.72
CA LEU A 275 7.48 -3.16 -8.42
C LEU A 275 8.20 -2.69 -9.70
N ASP A 276 9.51 -2.49 -9.65
CA ASP A 276 10.28 -1.76 -10.70
C ASP A 276 9.92 -2.12 -12.15
N TRP A 277 9.73 -3.42 -12.44
CA TRP A 277 9.43 -3.88 -13.80
C TRP A 277 8.06 -3.43 -14.31
N THR A 278 7.12 -3.06 -13.43
CA THR A 278 5.77 -2.64 -13.81
C THR A 278 5.73 -1.20 -14.32
N TYR A 279 6.61 -0.32 -13.86
CA TYR A 279 6.55 1.13 -14.14
C TYR A 279 6.46 1.49 -15.63
N PRO A 280 7.25 0.86 -16.54
CA PRO A 280 7.08 1.06 -17.98
C PRO A 280 5.68 0.70 -18.50
N HIS A 281 4.95 -0.19 -17.83
CA HIS A 281 3.65 -0.73 -18.21
C HIS A 281 2.46 -0.01 -17.55
N LEU A 282 2.70 0.75 -16.48
CA LEU A 282 1.64 1.41 -15.70
C LEU A 282 1.09 2.65 -16.42
N ALA A 283 -0.22 2.80 -16.33
CA ALA A 283 -0.95 4.04 -16.56
C ALA A 283 -1.91 4.30 -15.38
N PRO A 284 -2.20 5.57 -15.04
CA PRO A 284 -3.23 5.91 -14.06
C PRO A 284 -4.59 5.34 -14.46
N HIS A 285 -5.32 4.85 -13.47
CA HIS A 285 -6.69 4.35 -13.59
C HIS A 285 -7.47 4.73 -12.34
N GLN A 286 -7.96 5.97 -12.32
CA GLN A 286 -8.68 6.54 -11.18
C GLN A 286 -7.81 6.51 -9.92
N PHE A 287 -8.23 5.81 -8.86
CA PHE A 287 -7.46 5.67 -7.62
C PHE A 287 -6.23 4.77 -7.72
N ILE A 288 -6.15 3.93 -8.75
CA ILE A 288 -5.15 2.86 -8.86
C ILE A 288 -4.43 2.91 -10.20
N PHE A 289 -3.67 1.87 -10.54
CA PHE A 289 -3.05 1.71 -11.85
C PHE A 289 -3.70 0.62 -12.69
N LYS A 290 -3.67 0.83 -14.00
CA LYS A 290 -3.78 -0.24 -15.00
C LYS A 290 -2.38 -0.71 -15.38
N LEU A 291 -2.15 -2.02 -15.33
CA LEU A 291 -0.91 -2.67 -15.74
C LEU A 291 -1.06 -3.23 -17.17
N SER A 292 -0.42 -2.58 -18.13
CA SER A 292 -0.51 -2.95 -19.55
C SER A 292 0.39 -4.14 -19.90
N ARG A 293 -0.02 -4.94 -20.90
CA ARG A 293 0.80 -6.05 -21.42
C ARG A 293 2.15 -5.59 -21.92
N GLU A 294 2.11 -4.62 -22.81
CA GLU A 294 3.30 -4.04 -23.39
C GLU A 294 3.72 -2.78 -22.62
N PRO A 295 5.04 -2.51 -22.52
CA PRO A 295 5.52 -1.23 -22.03
C PRO A 295 4.94 -0.08 -22.84
N LEU A 296 4.45 0.94 -22.15
CA LEU A 296 3.99 2.17 -22.77
C LEU A 296 5.19 3.04 -23.11
N LYS A 297 5.27 3.49 -24.38
CA LYS A 297 6.27 4.48 -24.80
C LYS A 297 6.11 5.80 -24.05
N GLU A 298 4.88 6.25 -23.92
CA GLU A 298 4.46 7.41 -23.12
C GLU A 298 3.06 7.12 -22.56
N ILE A 299 2.67 7.77 -21.46
CA ILE A 299 1.28 7.73 -21.01
C ILE A 299 0.45 8.62 -21.95
N PRO A 300 -0.65 8.12 -22.56
CA PRO A 300 -1.45 8.91 -23.47
C PRO A 300 -1.95 10.20 -22.82
N ALA A 301 -1.87 11.33 -23.54
CA ALA A 301 -2.27 12.64 -23.01
C ALA A 301 -3.74 12.68 -22.51
N GLN A 302 -4.62 11.88 -23.14
CA GLN A 302 -6.00 11.73 -22.69
C GLN A 302 -6.10 11.02 -21.33
N ALA A 303 -5.28 9.99 -21.09
CA ALA A 303 -5.26 9.28 -19.80
C ALA A 303 -4.77 10.20 -18.67
N VAL A 304 -3.73 10.99 -18.95
CA VAL A 304 -3.21 12.02 -18.02
C VAL A 304 -4.29 13.08 -17.70
N ARG A 305 -5.02 13.56 -18.71
CA ARG A 305 -6.11 14.51 -18.51
C ARG A 305 -7.24 13.91 -17.67
N ALA A 306 -7.66 12.69 -18.00
CA ALA A 306 -8.72 12.00 -17.28
C ALA A 306 -8.36 11.74 -15.80
N ASP A 307 -7.10 11.37 -15.53
CA ASP A 307 -6.58 11.26 -14.16
C ASP A 307 -6.66 12.59 -13.42
N ARG A 308 -6.18 13.67 -14.04
CA ARG A 308 -6.23 15.00 -13.43
C ARG A 308 -7.66 15.44 -13.13
N GLU A 309 -8.57 15.28 -14.07
CA GLU A 309 -10.00 15.62 -13.89
C GLU A 309 -10.65 14.75 -12.81
N PHE A 310 -10.33 13.45 -12.76
CA PHE A 310 -10.79 12.56 -11.71
C PHE A 310 -10.35 13.04 -10.33
N TRP A 311 -9.07 13.34 -10.15
CA TRP A 311 -8.54 13.77 -8.86
C TRP A 311 -8.98 15.18 -8.48
N ILE A 312 -9.09 16.11 -9.43
CA ILE A 312 -9.64 17.46 -9.17
C ILE A 312 -11.05 17.35 -8.60
N ARG A 313 -11.95 16.55 -9.21
CA ARG A 313 -13.32 16.40 -8.70
C ARG A 313 -13.35 15.93 -7.24
N HIS A 314 -12.50 14.96 -6.90
CA HIS A 314 -12.39 14.44 -5.53
C HIS A 314 -11.80 15.45 -4.57
N THR A 315 -10.66 16.06 -4.91
CA THR A 315 -10.02 17.06 -4.06
C THR A 315 -10.84 18.33 -3.93
N ASP A 316 -11.63 18.69 -4.94
CA ASP A 316 -12.55 19.82 -4.87
C ASP A 316 -13.66 19.54 -3.86
N SER A 317 -14.27 18.36 -3.92
CA SER A 317 -15.28 17.92 -2.96
C SER A 317 -14.73 17.79 -1.54
N TRP A 318 -13.52 17.25 -1.40
CA TRP A 318 -12.92 16.98 -0.09
C TRP A 318 -12.29 18.21 0.56
N LEU A 319 -11.58 19.04 -0.22
CA LEU A 319 -10.76 20.14 0.30
C LEU A 319 -11.37 21.54 0.03
N GLY A 320 -12.47 21.64 -0.71
CA GLY A 320 -13.18 22.90 -0.95
C GLY A 320 -12.71 23.70 -2.18
N ALA A 321 -12.25 23.00 -3.22
CA ALA A 321 -11.98 23.53 -4.57
C ALA A 321 -10.99 24.71 -4.70
N TRP A 322 -10.13 24.96 -3.72
CA TRP A 322 -9.14 26.03 -3.77
C TRP A 322 -7.87 25.64 -4.55
N LEU A 323 -7.46 24.36 -4.48
CA LEU A 323 -6.18 23.89 -5.01
C LEU A 323 -6.17 23.80 -6.55
N LYS A 324 -5.61 24.82 -7.21
CA LYS A 324 -5.46 24.85 -8.67
C LYS A 324 -4.11 24.28 -9.12
N THR A 325 -4.01 23.89 -10.40
CA THR A 325 -2.79 23.30 -10.98
C THR A 325 -1.56 24.20 -10.91
N ASN A 326 -1.76 25.52 -10.85
CA ASN A 326 -0.72 26.53 -10.74
C ASN A 326 -0.57 27.10 -9.31
N ALA A 327 -1.32 26.61 -8.32
CA ALA A 327 -1.27 27.11 -6.94
C ALA A 327 0.13 26.91 -6.35
N PRO A 328 0.83 27.95 -5.87
CA PRO A 328 2.18 27.80 -5.33
C PRO A 328 2.21 26.90 -4.10
N VAL A 329 3.38 26.33 -3.79
CA VAL A 329 3.56 25.47 -2.60
C VAL A 329 3.15 26.16 -1.32
N ARG A 330 3.43 27.46 -1.21
CA ARG A 330 3.01 28.30 -0.09
C ARG A 330 1.50 28.27 0.16
N GLU A 331 0.68 28.28 -0.88
CA GLU A 331 -0.78 28.22 -0.72
C GLU A 331 -1.21 26.88 -0.12
N VAL A 332 -0.51 25.80 -0.48
CA VAL A 332 -0.73 24.47 0.09
C VAL A 332 -0.33 24.41 1.57
N THR A 333 0.83 24.96 1.93
CA THR A 333 1.26 25.00 3.33
C THR A 333 0.37 25.90 4.17
N ASP A 334 -0.08 27.04 3.64
CA ASP A 334 -1.00 27.96 4.33
C ASP A 334 -2.37 27.28 4.58
N PHE A 335 -2.87 26.51 3.61
CA PHE A 335 -4.06 25.66 3.80
C PHE A 335 -3.81 24.63 4.91
N VAL A 336 -2.70 23.91 4.85
CA VAL A 336 -2.37 22.85 5.81
C VAL A 336 -2.26 23.39 7.24
N GLU A 337 -1.55 24.51 7.44
CA GLU A 337 -1.40 25.13 8.75
C GLU A 337 -2.74 25.65 9.28
N ARG A 338 -3.55 26.29 8.44
CA ARG A 338 -4.89 26.75 8.84
C ARG A 338 -5.80 25.59 9.25
N THR A 339 -5.87 24.54 8.43
CA THR A 339 -6.88 23.48 8.59
C THR A 339 -6.45 22.42 9.61
N TYR A 340 -5.21 21.91 9.53
CA TYR A 340 -4.77 20.80 10.36
C TYR A 340 -4.04 21.26 11.62
N LEU A 341 -3.14 22.25 11.52
CA LEU A 341 -2.36 22.70 12.68
C LEU A 341 -3.18 23.57 13.62
N ASN A 342 -3.89 24.56 13.07
CA ASN A 342 -4.69 25.50 13.84
C ASN A 342 -6.14 25.05 14.05
N GLY A 343 -6.58 23.96 13.39
CA GLY A 343 -7.96 23.48 13.45
C GLY A 343 -9.01 24.49 12.96
N ASN A 344 -8.60 25.50 12.18
CA ASN A 344 -9.48 26.57 11.76
C ASN A 344 -10.28 26.18 10.50
N ILE A 345 -11.55 25.83 10.71
CA ILE A 345 -12.50 25.41 9.68
C ILE A 345 -13.54 26.49 9.32
N LYS A 346 -13.35 27.74 9.77
CA LYS A 346 -14.37 28.81 9.66
C LYS A 346 -14.86 29.06 8.22
N ASP A 347 -13.98 28.93 7.24
CA ASP A 347 -14.27 29.15 5.81
C ASP A 347 -13.98 27.89 4.97
N PHE A 348 -13.95 26.71 5.62
CA PHE A 348 -13.68 25.45 4.94
C PHE A 348 -14.98 24.90 4.34
N ASN A 349 -15.03 24.84 3.01
CA ASN A 349 -16.19 24.38 2.24
C ASN A 349 -16.04 22.96 1.68
N GLY A 350 -15.07 22.18 2.20
CA GLY A 350 -14.86 20.78 1.84
C GLY A 350 -15.56 19.81 2.80
N ASP A 351 -15.16 18.55 2.71
CA ASP A 351 -15.72 17.48 3.54
C ASP A 351 -14.96 17.34 4.87
N LEU A 352 -15.60 17.80 5.95
CA LEU A 352 -15.06 17.69 7.31
C LEU A 352 -14.88 16.24 7.77
N ARG A 353 -15.55 15.24 7.16
CA ARG A 353 -15.31 13.82 7.46
C ARG A 353 -13.88 13.45 7.12
N LEU A 354 -13.39 13.84 5.93
CA LEU A 354 -12.02 13.54 5.53
C LEU A 354 -11.02 14.24 6.45
N ILE A 355 -11.22 15.54 6.73
CA ILE A 355 -10.28 16.30 7.59
C ILE A 355 -10.10 15.63 8.97
N ARG A 356 -11.17 15.05 9.52
CA ARG A 356 -11.19 14.44 10.86
C ARG A 356 -10.75 12.98 10.88
N ASP A 357 -10.65 12.34 9.72
CA ASP A 357 -10.34 10.92 9.60
C ASP A 357 -8.90 10.72 9.12
N LEU A 358 -8.01 10.36 10.03
CA LEU A 358 -6.60 10.19 9.70
C LEU A 358 -6.37 8.99 8.77
N GLU A 359 -7.11 7.90 8.93
CA GLU A 359 -6.89 6.69 8.16
C GLU A 359 -7.37 6.86 6.72
N ALA A 360 -8.53 7.48 6.52
CA ALA A 360 -8.99 7.88 5.18
C ALA A 360 -8.00 8.86 4.52
N ARG A 361 -7.47 9.85 5.27
CA ARG A 361 -6.46 10.78 4.73
C ARG A 361 -5.20 10.06 4.31
N LYS A 362 -4.65 9.17 5.14
CA LYS A 362 -3.46 8.36 4.80
C LYS A 362 -3.70 7.57 3.52
N ALA A 363 -4.83 6.89 3.39
CA ALA A 363 -5.11 6.08 2.22
C ALA A 363 -5.29 6.90 0.93
N PHE A 364 -6.14 7.94 0.92
CA PHE A 364 -6.34 8.75 -0.28
C PHE A 364 -5.09 9.54 -0.67
N SER A 365 -4.32 10.01 0.32
CA SER A 365 -3.02 10.65 0.09
C SER A 365 -2.03 9.69 -0.54
N HIS A 366 -1.93 8.46 0.00
CA HIS A 366 -1.06 7.41 -0.55
C HIS A 366 -1.40 7.07 -2.00
N LEU A 367 -2.68 6.82 -2.32
CA LEU A 367 -3.12 6.56 -3.70
C LEU A 367 -2.69 7.69 -4.66
N ARG A 368 -2.87 8.95 -4.25
CA ARG A 368 -2.45 10.09 -5.08
C ARG A 368 -0.94 10.20 -5.19
N ALA A 369 -0.21 9.99 -4.09
CA ALA A 369 1.25 10.03 -4.04
C ALA A 369 1.87 8.93 -4.93
N SER A 370 1.30 7.73 -4.95
CA SER A 370 1.72 6.65 -5.84
C SER A 370 1.59 7.06 -7.30
N ILE A 371 0.46 7.64 -7.72
CA ILE A 371 0.29 8.18 -9.08
C ILE A 371 1.27 9.33 -9.37
N GLY A 372 1.49 10.23 -8.40
CA GLY A 372 2.50 11.28 -8.50
C GLY A 372 3.91 10.73 -8.74
N GLY A 373 4.25 9.62 -8.07
CA GLY A 373 5.52 8.94 -8.29
C GLY A 373 5.64 8.22 -9.62
N LEU A 374 4.55 7.68 -10.17
CA LEU A 374 4.55 7.18 -11.56
C LEU A 374 4.90 8.31 -12.54
N TYR A 375 4.29 9.48 -12.37
CA TYR A 375 4.62 10.65 -13.19
C TYR A 375 6.06 11.11 -13.00
N ALA A 376 6.57 11.15 -11.77
CA ALA A 376 7.96 11.48 -11.48
C ALA A 376 8.93 10.50 -12.16
N TRP A 377 8.64 9.20 -12.07
CA TRP A 377 9.41 8.16 -12.75
C TRP A 377 9.40 8.34 -14.27
N ARG A 378 8.23 8.63 -14.87
CA ARG A 378 8.13 8.92 -16.32
C ARG A 378 8.94 10.14 -16.72
N ALA A 379 8.94 11.20 -15.90
CA ALA A 379 9.74 12.39 -16.17
C ALA A 379 11.24 12.09 -16.17
N ALA A 380 11.71 11.34 -15.17
CA ALA A 380 13.12 10.94 -15.02
C ALA A 380 13.59 10.01 -16.17
N HIS A 381 12.71 9.15 -16.67
CA HIS A 381 13.03 8.16 -17.71
C HIS A 381 12.65 8.60 -19.13
N SER A 382 12.04 9.78 -19.30
CA SER A 382 11.65 10.27 -20.61
C SER A 382 12.86 10.72 -21.44
N LYS A 383 12.85 10.32 -22.71
CA LYS A 383 13.82 10.76 -23.74
C LYS A 383 13.42 12.09 -24.38
N GLY A 384 12.18 12.52 -24.23
CA GLY A 384 11.63 13.71 -24.89
C GLY A 384 11.45 14.88 -23.90
N PRO A 385 11.96 16.09 -24.20
CA PRO A 385 11.82 17.23 -23.29
C PRO A 385 10.35 17.61 -23.03
N SER A 386 9.48 17.47 -24.04
CA SER A 386 8.04 17.75 -23.88
C SER A 386 7.36 16.79 -22.91
N GLU A 387 7.59 15.48 -23.05
CA GLU A 387 7.02 14.49 -22.13
C GLU A 387 7.59 14.68 -20.72
N ARG A 388 8.91 14.87 -20.58
CA ARG A 388 9.56 15.18 -19.29
C ARG A 388 8.89 16.36 -18.59
N GLN A 389 8.70 17.48 -19.29
CA GLN A 389 8.06 18.66 -18.73
C GLN A 389 6.60 18.40 -18.33
N ARG A 390 5.83 17.72 -19.19
CA ARG A 390 4.43 17.37 -18.88
C ARG A 390 4.35 16.49 -17.63
N MET A 391 5.13 15.41 -17.58
CA MET A 391 5.11 14.46 -16.46
C MET A 391 5.61 15.09 -15.15
N MET A 392 6.60 15.98 -15.22
CA MET A 392 7.04 16.75 -14.05
C MET A 392 5.92 17.64 -13.50
N ALA A 393 5.15 18.31 -14.37
CA ALA A 393 4.03 19.15 -13.95
C ALA A 393 2.90 18.32 -13.31
N GLU A 394 2.60 17.14 -13.84
CA GLU A 394 1.60 16.24 -13.24
C GLU A 394 2.05 15.65 -11.91
N ALA A 395 3.34 15.29 -11.79
CA ALA A 395 3.90 14.78 -10.55
C ALA A 395 3.81 15.85 -9.43
N ASP A 396 4.24 17.08 -9.72
CA ASP A 396 4.18 18.20 -8.78
C ASP A 396 2.75 18.49 -8.33
N PHE A 397 1.78 18.55 -9.26
CA PHE A 397 0.37 18.75 -8.90
C PHE A 397 -0.21 17.57 -8.10
N ALA A 398 0.12 16.33 -8.46
CA ALA A 398 -0.31 15.15 -7.71
C ALA A 398 0.20 15.17 -6.27
N PHE A 399 1.47 15.50 -6.05
CA PHE A 399 2.02 15.58 -4.70
C PHE A 399 1.47 16.75 -3.89
N ARG A 400 1.14 17.90 -4.51
CA ARG A 400 0.39 18.98 -3.81
C ARG A 400 -0.96 18.49 -3.29
N GLN A 401 -1.69 17.77 -4.12
CA GLN A 401 -2.97 17.16 -3.73
C GLN A 401 -2.77 16.14 -2.60
N ALA A 402 -1.81 15.22 -2.74
CA ALA A 402 -1.51 14.21 -1.74
C ALA A 402 -1.12 14.82 -0.39
N PHE A 403 -0.26 15.85 -0.39
CA PHE A 403 0.17 16.56 0.81
C PHE A 403 -0.97 17.36 1.45
N ALA A 404 -1.84 18.01 0.66
CA ALA A 404 -3.01 18.70 1.18
C ALA A 404 -4.03 17.74 1.81
N ILE A 405 -4.13 16.50 1.34
CA ILE A 405 -4.96 15.44 1.93
C ILE A 405 -4.35 14.93 3.24
N CYS A 406 -3.06 14.58 3.26
CA CYS A 406 -2.41 14.06 4.46
C CYS A 406 -0.99 14.63 4.63
N PRO A 407 -0.86 15.77 5.33
CA PRO A 407 0.43 16.44 5.50
C PRO A 407 1.38 15.71 6.48
N VAL A 408 0.87 14.69 7.18
CA VAL A 408 1.62 13.85 8.13
C VAL A 408 1.97 12.47 7.56
N SER A 409 1.72 12.23 6.26
CA SER A 409 2.11 10.96 5.61
C SER A 409 3.63 10.94 5.35
N PRO A 410 4.40 10.02 5.97
CA PRO A 410 5.85 9.96 5.80
C PRO A 410 6.29 9.83 4.35
N GLU A 411 5.66 8.92 3.64
CA GLU A 411 5.95 8.62 2.25
C GLU A 411 5.64 9.81 1.34
N THR A 412 4.48 10.45 1.52
CA THR A 412 4.06 11.58 0.69
C THR A 412 5.01 12.76 0.83
N VAL A 413 5.36 13.10 2.07
CA VAL A 413 6.32 14.17 2.38
C VAL A 413 7.67 13.85 1.75
N ALA A 414 8.16 12.62 1.95
CA ALA A 414 9.45 12.18 1.44
C ALA A 414 9.56 12.30 -0.08
N ARG A 415 8.59 11.71 -0.81
CA ARG A 415 8.58 11.69 -2.28
C ARG A 415 8.39 13.09 -2.86
N TYR A 416 7.59 13.95 -2.23
CA TYR A 416 7.39 15.31 -2.72
C TYR A 416 8.64 16.19 -2.53
N VAL A 417 9.28 16.10 -1.36
CA VAL A 417 10.57 16.78 -1.10
C VAL A 417 11.63 16.33 -2.10
N GLU A 418 11.74 15.03 -2.36
CA GLU A 418 12.69 14.48 -3.34
C GLU A 418 12.44 15.03 -4.76
N LEU A 419 11.18 15.12 -5.19
CA LEU A 419 10.82 15.70 -6.48
C LEU A 419 11.24 17.17 -6.57
N LEU A 420 10.93 17.96 -5.54
CA LEU A 420 11.24 19.39 -5.50
C LEU A 420 12.75 19.65 -5.48
N VAL A 421 13.50 18.87 -4.68
CA VAL A 421 14.97 18.94 -4.64
C VAL A 421 15.58 18.59 -5.99
N SER A 422 15.12 17.50 -6.61
CA SER A 422 15.59 17.08 -7.95
C SER A 422 15.29 18.12 -9.03
N GLY A 423 14.22 18.91 -8.85
CA GLY A 423 13.85 20.03 -9.70
C GLY A 423 14.53 21.37 -9.34
N GLY A 424 15.44 21.40 -8.35
CA GLY A 424 16.13 22.62 -7.91
C GLY A 424 15.26 23.59 -7.09
N ARG A 425 14.06 23.18 -6.66
CA ARG A 425 13.09 24.01 -5.92
C ARG A 425 13.29 23.88 -4.41
N LEU A 426 14.50 24.19 -3.93
CA LEU A 426 14.90 23.95 -2.55
C LEU A 426 14.04 24.69 -1.51
N SER A 427 13.63 25.93 -1.81
CA SER A 427 12.77 26.72 -0.91
C SER A 427 11.36 26.13 -0.78
N ASP A 428 10.83 25.51 -1.83
CA ASP A 428 9.54 24.81 -1.77
C ASP A 428 9.67 23.50 -0.99
N ALA A 429 10.77 22.77 -1.19
CA ALA A 429 11.06 21.55 -0.43
C ALA A 429 11.15 21.83 1.08
N GLU A 430 11.80 22.92 1.46
CA GLU A 430 11.88 23.38 2.85
C GLU A 430 10.49 23.72 3.43
N GLN A 431 9.63 24.41 2.68
CA GLN A 431 8.27 24.70 3.14
C GLN A 431 7.47 23.43 3.44
N ILE A 432 7.51 22.43 2.54
CA ILE A 432 6.82 21.15 2.75
C ILE A 432 7.33 20.42 3.99
N ALA A 433 8.66 20.29 4.11
CA ALA A 433 9.30 19.60 5.22
C ALA A 433 9.00 20.26 6.57
N VAL A 434 9.13 21.59 6.64
CA VAL A 434 8.88 22.37 7.87
C VAL A 434 7.42 22.30 8.28
N THR A 435 6.48 22.44 7.34
CA THR A 435 5.05 22.36 7.65
C THR A 435 4.65 20.96 8.14
N ALA A 436 5.20 19.90 7.54
CA ALA A 436 4.99 18.52 8.02
C ALA A 436 5.53 18.33 9.46
N TYR A 437 6.75 18.81 9.73
CA TYR A 437 7.38 18.71 11.05
C TYR A 437 6.60 19.45 12.15
N LYS A 438 5.98 20.59 11.84
CA LYS A 438 5.12 21.32 12.81
C LYS A 438 3.91 20.49 13.26
N LEU A 439 3.38 19.62 12.40
CA LEU A 439 2.19 18.81 12.67
C LEU A 439 2.49 17.54 13.44
N ASP A 440 3.68 16.98 13.26
CA ASP A 440 4.10 15.75 13.94
C ASP A 440 5.59 15.82 14.34
N PRO A 441 5.91 16.57 15.42
CA PRO A 441 7.29 16.73 15.88
C PRO A 441 7.90 15.44 16.48
N GLU A 442 7.07 14.49 16.90
CA GLU A 442 7.50 13.28 17.60
C GLU A 442 7.75 12.09 16.66
N HIS A 443 7.27 12.16 15.42
CA HIS A 443 7.51 11.13 14.41
C HIS A 443 8.94 11.19 13.87
N LYS A 444 9.87 10.63 14.65
CA LYS A 444 11.33 10.60 14.38
C LYS A 444 11.69 10.22 12.94
N GLN A 445 11.04 9.20 12.35
CA GLN A 445 11.33 8.79 10.97
C GLN A 445 11.02 9.87 9.91
N LEU A 446 10.01 10.70 10.16
CA LEU A 446 9.60 11.81 9.30
C LEU A 446 10.55 12.99 9.46
N GLY A 447 10.88 13.31 10.71
CA GLY A 447 11.87 14.33 11.07
C GLY A 447 13.25 14.01 10.54
N ASP A 448 13.75 12.80 10.77
CA ASP A 448 15.10 12.36 10.36
C ASP A 448 15.24 12.32 8.82
N TYR A 449 14.22 11.86 8.09
CA TYR A 449 14.24 11.86 6.62
C TYR A 449 14.19 13.29 6.07
N ALA A 450 13.30 14.14 6.58
CA ALA A 450 13.19 15.53 6.19
C ALA A 450 14.50 16.29 6.47
N GLU A 451 15.06 16.14 7.67
CA GLU A 451 16.33 16.75 8.07
C GLU A 451 17.49 16.24 7.20
N GLN A 452 17.57 14.93 6.93
CA GLN A 452 18.61 14.36 6.08
C GLN A 452 18.55 14.86 4.63
N GLN A 453 17.34 14.99 4.04
CA GLN A 453 17.22 15.53 2.69
C GLN A 453 17.47 17.04 2.63
N LEU A 454 17.05 17.80 3.65
CA LEU A 454 17.36 19.22 3.77
C LEU A 454 18.87 19.48 3.93
N LEU A 455 19.56 18.65 4.72
CA LEU A 455 21.02 18.71 4.88
C LEU A 455 21.74 18.40 3.56
N ARG A 456 21.29 17.37 2.82
CA ARG A 456 21.84 17.01 1.50
C ARG A 456 21.62 18.12 0.47
N ALA A 457 20.44 18.74 0.45
CA ALA A 457 20.13 19.87 -0.41
C ALA A 457 21.05 21.07 -0.15
N LYS A 458 21.25 21.44 1.13
CA LYS A 458 22.14 22.54 1.55
C LYS A 458 23.62 22.28 1.20
N GLN A 459 24.08 21.04 1.38
CA GLN A 459 25.46 20.64 1.05
C GLN A 459 25.73 20.52 -0.46
N GLY A 460 24.71 20.19 -1.27
CA GLY A 460 24.80 20.15 -2.73
C GLY A 460 24.97 21.53 -3.36
N THR A 461 24.40 22.58 -2.75
CA THR A 461 24.55 23.98 -3.18
C THR A 461 25.92 24.59 -2.88
N GLU A 462 26.64 24.11 -1.85
CA GLU A 462 27.99 24.62 -1.52
C GLU A 462 29.10 24.05 -2.43
N LYS A 463 28.82 23.01 -3.23
CA LYS A 463 29.79 22.35 -4.11
C LYS A 463 29.65 22.66 -5.60
N ALA A 464 28.71 23.52 -6.01
CA ALA A 464 28.62 23.96 -7.41
C ALA A 464 29.62 25.11 -7.65
N PRO A 465 30.67 24.94 -8.48
CA PRO A 465 31.51 26.07 -8.86
C PRO A 465 30.67 27.03 -9.73
N ALA A 466 30.78 28.32 -9.44
CA ALA A 466 30.13 29.38 -10.21
C ALA A 466 30.44 29.23 -11.71
N PRO A 467 29.44 29.38 -12.60
CA PRO A 467 29.69 29.31 -14.04
C PRO A 467 30.64 30.44 -14.45
N LYS A 468 31.73 30.07 -15.13
CA LYS A 468 32.63 31.02 -15.79
C LYS A 468 32.05 31.49 -17.10
#